data_AF-A0A529SL83-F1
#
_entry.id   AF-A0A529SL83-F1
#
_cell.length_a   1.000
_cell.length_b   1.000
_cell.length_c   1.000
_cell.angle_alpha   90.00
_cell.angle_beta   90.00
_cell.angle_gamma   90.00
#
_symmetry.space_group_name_H-M   'P 1'
#
loop_
_entity.id
_entity.type
_entity.pdbx_description
1 polymer ?
#
loop_
_entity_poly.entity_id
_entity_poly.type
_entity_poly.pdbx_seq_one_letter_code
_entity_poly.pdbx_strand_id
1 'polypeptide(L)' 'MPVRALMRKFQDFEDPRIVPLRENLYGASFFLMKLLPARFMLERAVEVGQLKQGATICESSSG' A
#
# COMPACT_ATOMS: atom_id res chain seq x y z
N MET A 1 5.82 0.53 -29.99
CA MET A 1 4.89 -0.14 -29.06
C MET A 1 4.76 0.75 -27.84
N PRO A 2 3.61 1.42 -27.57
CA PRO A 2 3.53 2.24 -26.36
C PRO A 2 3.39 1.29 -25.18
N VAL A 3 4.33 1.38 -24.24
CA VAL A 3 4.30 0.67 -22.96
C VAL A 3 3.17 1.28 -22.14
N ARG A 4 1.92 0.85 -22.40
CA ARG A 4 0.88 0.91 -21.39
C ARG A 4 1.35 -0.05 -20.31
N ALA A 5 2.06 0.48 -19.32
CA ALA A 5 2.24 -0.19 -18.06
C ALA A 5 0.86 -0.72 -17.67
N LEU A 6 0.70 -2.04 -17.66
CA LEU A 6 -0.50 -2.71 -17.23
C LEU A 6 -0.83 -2.11 -15.86
N MET A 7 -1.88 -1.26 -15.77
CA MET A 7 -2.32 -0.69 -14.51
C MET A 7 -2.77 -1.86 -13.66
N ARG A 8 -1.86 -2.34 -12.81
CA ARG A 8 -2.16 -3.35 -11.79
C ARG A 8 -3.16 -2.73 -10.84
N LYS A 9 -4.15 -3.53 -10.43
CA LYS A 9 -5.14 -3.09 -9.45
C LYS A 9 -4.45 -2.95 -8.09
N PHE A 10 -4.99 -2.09 -7.24
CA PHE A 10 -4.44 -1.88 -5.89
C PHE A 10 -4.33 -3.20 -5.11
N GLN A 11 -5.32 -4.08 -5.27
CA GLN A 11 -5.36 -5.41 -4.67
C GLN A 11 -4.14 -6.28 -5.05
N ASP A 12 -3.55 -6.06 -6.22
CA ASP A 12 -2.39 -6.83 -6.70
C ASP A 12 -1.10 -6.49 -5.92
N PHE A 13 -1.13 -5.50 -5.03
CA PHE A 13 0.01 -5.03 -4.23
C PHE A 13 -0.19 -5.26 -2.73
N GLU A 14 -1.30 -5.85 -2.31
CA GLU A 14 -1.60 -6.07 -0.89
C GLU A 14 -0.84 -7.26 -0.32
N ASP A 15 -0.61 -8.29 -1.12
CA ASP A 15 0.12 -9.48 -0.70
C ASP A 15 1.64 -9.28 -0.84
N PRO A 16 2.44 -9.66 0.17
CA PRO A 16 3.88 -9.66 0.05
C PRO A 16 4.35 -10.82 -0.82
N ARG A 17 5.47 -10.61 -1.52
CA ARG A 17 6.25 -11.74 -2.01
C ARG A 17 6.98 -12.39 -0.84
N ILE A 18 6.72 -13.67 -0.63
CA ILE A 18 7.40 -14.46 0.39
C ILE A 18 8.77 -14.92 -0.13
N VAL A 19 9.83 -14.60 0.62
CA VAL A 19 11.22 -14.91 0.27
C VAL A 19 11.79 -15.86 1.32
N PRO A 20 12.15 -17.11 0.99
CA PRO A 20 12.83 -18.00 1.94
C PRO A 20 14.23 -17.45 2.24
N LEU A 21 14.60 -17.37 3.52
CA LEU A 21 15.91 -16.86 3.96
C LEU A 21 16.79 -17.97 4.54
N ARG A 22 16.21 -18.83 5.39
CA ARG A 22 16.80 -20.06 5.94
C ARG A 22 15.69 -20.98 6.43
N GLU A 23 16.05 -22.12 6.99
CA GLU A 23 15.08 -23.05 7.60
C GLU A 23 14.21 -22.32 8.64
N ASN A 24 12.88 -22.43 8.47
CA ASN A 24 11.88 -21.76 9.30
C ASN A 24 11.98 -20.23 9.39
N LEU A 25 12.63 -19.56 8.42
CA LEU A 25 12.68 -18.09 8.34
C LEU A 25 12.35 -17.60 6.92
N TYR A 26 11.33 -16.74 6.85
CA TYR A 26 10.83 -16.14 5.61
C TYR A 26 10.77 -14.62 5.74
N GLY A 27 11.18 -13.92 4.68
CA GLY A 27 10.97 -12.49 4.51
C GLY A 27 9.65 -12.23 3.78
N ALA A 28 8.91 -11.21 4.21
CA ALA A 28 7.75 -10.69 3.49
C ALA A 28 8.17 -9.39 2.78
N SER A 29 8.30 -9.45 1.46
CA SER A 29 8.67 -8.30 0.63
C SER A 29 7.44 -7.69 -0.02
N PHE A 30 6.97 -6.57 0.55
CA PHE A 30 5.90 -5.77 -0.04
C PHE A 30 6.46 -4.87 -1.14
N PHE A 31 5.72 -4.74 -2.24
CA PHE A 31 6.10 -3.84 -3.34
C PHE A 31 6.13 -2.38 -2.89
N LEU A 32 5.16 -1.98 -2.07
CA LEU A 32 5.14 -0.67 -1.42
C LEU A 32 4.72 -0.83 0.04
N MET A 33 5.69 -0.76 0.95
CA MET A 33 5.50 -1.02 2.37
C MET A 33 4.47 -0.08 3.02
N LYS A 34 4.35 1.15 2.51
CA LYS A 34 3.43 2.17 3.05
C LYS A 34 2.00 2.07 2.50
N LEU A 35 1.75 1.19 1.53
CA LEU A 35 0.48 1.12 0.83
C LEU A 35 -0.68 0.72 1.77
N LEU A 36 -0.52 -0.41 2.45
CA LEU A 36 -1.51 -0.95 3.38
C LEU A 36 -1.80 -0.01 4.56
N PRO A 37 -0.78 0.51 5.29
CA PRO A 37 -1.07 1.43 6.39
C PRO A 37 -1.72 2.73 5.91
N ALA A 38 -1.31 3.28 4.76
CA ALA A 38 -1.96 4.47 4.20
C ALA A 38 -3.44 4.22 3.87
N ARG A 39 -3.77 3.09 3.21
CA ARG A 39 -5.16 2.71 2.93
C ARG A 39 -5.97 2.59 4.21
N PHE A 40 -5.47 1.84 5.19
CA PHE A 40 -6.17 1.63 6.46
C PHE A 40 -6.47 2.96 7.17
N MET A 41 -5.50 3.87 7.25
CA MET A 41 -5.69 5.17 7.89
C MET A 41 -6.77 6.00 7.19
N LEU A 42 -6.78 6.02 5.86
CA LEU A 42 -7.75 6.78 5.08
C LEU A 42 -9.16 6.18 5.17
N GLU A 43 -9.29 4.86 5.08
CA GLU A 43 -10.57 4.16 5.23
C GLU A 43 -11.18 4.43 6.61
N ARG A 44 -10.38 4.28 7.67
CA ARG A 44 -10.82 4.59 9.03
C ARG A 44 -11.22 6.04 9.20
N ALA A 45 -10.46 6.98 8.63
CA ALA A 45 -10.78 8.39 8.71
C ALA A 45 -12.11 8.73 8.00
N VAL A 46 -12.40 8.08 6.87
CA VAL A 46 -13.70 8.21 6.20
C VAL A 46 -14.81 7.62 7.06
N GLU A 47 -14.63 6.41 7.57
CA GLU A 47 -15.63 5.69 8.37
C GLU A 47 -16.03 6.44 9.63
N VAL A 48 -15.10 7.15 10.28
CA VAL A 48 -15.38 7.95 11.48
C VAL A 48 -15.67 9.43 11.18
N GLY A 49 -15.81 9.80 9.90
CA GLY A 49 -16.14 11.16 9.47
C GLY A 49 -15.04 12.21 9.62
N GLN A 50 -13.80 11.79 9.85
CA GLN A 50 -12.62 12.66 9.95
C GLN A 50 -12.06 13.07 8.57
N LEU A 51 -12.35 12.30 7.52
CA LEU A 51 -11.94 12.61 6.15
C LEU A 51 -13.16 12.72 5.25
N LYS A 52 -13.29 13.86 4.57
CA LYS A 52 -14.38 14.14 3.61
C LYS A 52 -13.87 14.05 2.19
N GLN A 53 -14.77 13.75 1.25
CA GLN A 53 -14.45 13.82 -0.17
C GLN A 53 -13.97 15.24 -0.55
N GLY A 54 -12.88 15.31 -1.32
CA GLY A 54 -12.26 16.58 -1.73
C GLY A 54 -11.36 17.23 -0.66
N ALA A 55 -11.22 16.64 0.53
CA ALA A 55 -10.27 17.10 1.53
C ALA A 55 -8.82 16.89 1.06
N THR A 56 -7.92 17.74 1.55
CA THR A 56 -6.49 17.64 1.26
C THR A 56 -5.81 16.71 2.27
N ILE A 57 -5.02 15.77 1.78
CA ILE A 57 -4.15 14.92 2.59
C ILE A 57 -2.75 15.53 2.56
N CYS A 58 -2.18 15.80 3.73
CA CYS A 58 -0.81 16.29 3.87
C CYS A 58 0.00 15.25 4.66
N GLU A 59 1.11 14.81 4.08
CA GLU A 59 2.06 13.90 4.71
C GLU A 59 3.46 14.35 4.29
N SER A 60 4.45 14.16 5.17
CA SER A 60 5.85 14.48 4.87
C SER A 60 6.71 13.33 5.37
N SER A 61 7.22 12.53 4.44
CA SER A 61 8.13 11.43 4.73
C SER A 61 9.37 11.46 3.86
N SER A 62 10.51 11.07 4.43
CA SER A 62 11.80 10.95 3.74
C SER A 62 12.07 9.55 3.16
N GLY A 63 11.02 8.72 3.04
CA GLY A 63 11.13 7.36 2.49
C GLY A 63 9.81 6.90 1.92
#